data_AF-A0A532DD53-F1
#
_entry.id   AF-A0A532DD53-F1
#
_cell.length_a   1.000
_cell.length_b   1.000
_cell.length_c   1.000
_cell.angle_alpha   90.00
_cell.angle_beta   90.00
_cell.angle_gamma   90.00
#
_symmetry.space_group_name_H-M   'P 1'
#
loop_
_entity.id
_entity.type
_entity.pdbx_description
1 polymer ?
#
loop_
_entity_poly.entity_id
_entity_poly.type
_entity_poly.pdbx_seq_one_letter_code
_entity_poly.pdbx_strand_id
1 'polypeptide(L)'
;MGYKGFEKKKSKLGTTLLIVGVIHLGIGGGLYWVSQTDWGQNLIKVYKLNAFKKEEPPPPPEKEPEPEPEPEPPKPEPKPQEAPPPPPPTAEAPPPPKAVDAPTGPPQLDANPFAIGKSRGKFAGYTDILTATIQEKYQQPPTLSDDLEYAVMCELVLDEQGRVLQYRLLNSSGSMLFDQSALDALSKLVQVRPPPEGMDRNSVIVKFFPPA
;
A
#
# COMPACT_ATOMS: atom_id res chain seq x y z
N MET A 1 45.81 -19.19 66.48
CA MET A 1 44.42 -19.68 66.32
C MET A 1 43.59 -18.50 65.82
N GLY A 2 42.85 -18.48 64.72
CA GLY A 2 42.63 -19.39 63.60
C GLY A 2 41.79 -18.58 62.59
N TYR A 3 42.14 -18.61 61.31
CA TYR A 3 41.37 -17.92 60.26
C TYR A 3 40.05 -18.66 60.03
N LYS A 4 38.91 -17.95 60.19
CA LYS A 4 37.56 -18.48 59.92
C LYS A 4 37.19 -18.19 58.46
N GLY A 5 36.71 -19.23 57.78
CA GLY A 5 36.73 -19.38 56.33
C GLY A 5 35.90 -18.40 55.50
N PHE A 6 36.31 -18.24 54.25
CA PHE A 6 35.54 -17.60 53.20
C PHE A 6 34.30 -18.44 52.84
N GLU A 7 33.10 -17.94 53.15
CA GLU A 7 31.85 -18.47 52.60
C GLU A 7 31.81 -18.21 51.09
N LYS A 8 31.78 -19.28 50.28
CA LYS A 8 31.52 -19.19 48.83
C LYS A 8 30.09 -18.71 48.61
N LYS A 9 29.90 -17.43 48.30
CA LYS A 9 28.60 -16.89 47.85
C LYS A 9 28.20 -17.59 46.54
N LYS A 10 27.10 -18.34 46.56
CA LYS A 10 26.53 -19.00 45.36
C LYS A 10 26.29 -17.96 44.26
N SER A 11 26.73 -18.24 43.03
CA SER A 11 26.79 -17.26 41.93
C SER A 11 25.39 -16.85 41.46
N LYS A 12 25.00 -15.61 41.75
CA LYS A 12 23.78 -14.97 41.21
C LYS A 12 23.71 -14.99 39.68
N LEU A 13 24.87 -15.03 39.02
CA LEU A 13 25.02 -15.05 37.57
C LEU A 13 24.42 -16.30 36.91
N GLY A 14 24.57 -17.47 37.53
CA GLY A 14 23.99 -18.72 37.02
C GLY A 14 22.46 -18.74 37.12
N THR A 15 21.92 -18.22 38.22
CA THR A 15 20.46 -18.11 38.41
C THR A 15 19.83 -17.14 37.42
N THR A 16 20.48 -15.99 37.16
CA THR A 16 20.00 -15.04 36.15
C THR A 16 19.99 -15.64 34.75
N LEU A 17 21.05 -16.33 34.34
CA LEU A 17 21.11 -16.96 33.02
C LEU A 17 20.05 -18.06 32.85
N LEU A 18 19.76 -18.82 33.90
CA LEU A 18 18.70 -19.83 33.88
C LEU A 18 17.32 -19.18 33.69
N ILE A 19 17.01 -18.13 34.47
CA ILE A 19 15.74 -17.39 34.36
C ILE A 19 15.58 -16.81 32.94
N VAL A 20 16.62 -16.16 32.41
CA VAL A 20 16.60 -15.60 31.06
C VAL A 20 16.39 -16.70 30.01
N GLY A 21 17.05 -17.85 30.15
CA GLY A 21 16.86 -19.00 29.27
C GLY A 21 15.41 -19.50 29.27
N VAL A 22 14.79 -19.63 30.44
CA VAL A 22 13.38 -20.07 30.56
C VAL A 22 12.42 -19.05 29.94
N ILE A 23 12.67 -17.75 30.11
CA ILE A 23 11.84 -16.69 29.49
C ILE A 23 11.89 -16.80 27.97
N HIS A 24 13.07 -16.96 27.37
CA HIS A 24 13.20 -17.04 25.92
C HIS A 24 12.57 -18.32 25.37
N LEU A 25 12.69 -19.44 26.08
CA LEU A 25 12.00 -20.68 25.71
C LEU A 25 10.47 -20.55 25.83
N GLY A 26 9.96 -19.82 26.83
CA GLY A 26 8.54 -19.52 26.96
C GLY A 26 8.02 -18.64 25.83
N ILE A 27 8.76 -17.59 25.46
CA ILE A 27 8.40 -16.71 24.33
C ILE A 27 8.44 -17.48 23.01
N GLY A 28 9.50 -18.26 22.77
CA GLY A 28 9.63 -19.08 21.56
C GLY A 28 8.52 -20.13 21.45
N GLY A 29 8.22 -20.83 22.55
CA GLY A 29 7.13 -21.79 22.62
C GLY A 29 5.75 -21.15 22.43
N GLY A 30 5.53 -19.97 23.01
CA GLY A 30 4.30 -19.19 22.83
C GLY A 30 4.09 -18.76 21.38
N LEU A 31 5.12 -18.22 20.73
CA LEU A 31 5.06 -17.83 19.31
C LEU A 31 4.82 -19.05 18.39
N TYR A 32 5.47 -20.19 18.67
CA TYR A 32 5.24 -21.42 17.93
C TYR A 32 3.81 -21.93 18.09
N TRP A 33 3.27 -21.93 19.31
CA TRP A 33 1.89 -22.35 19.58
C TRP A 33 0.88 -21.42 18.89
N VAL A 34 1.07 -20.10 18.97
CA VAL A 34 0.25 -19.11 18.25
C VAL A 34 0.28 -19.33 16.75
N SER A 35 1.43 -19.70 16.17
CA SER A 35 1.53 -19.99 14.73
C SER A 35 0.68 -21.20 14.26
N GLN A 36 0.35 -22.12 15.17
CA GLN A 36 -0.52 -23.27 14.86
C GLN A 36 -2.01 -22.95 15.01
N THR A 37 -2.38 -21.84 15.65
CA THR A 37 -3.78 -21.43 15.79
C THR A 37 -4.35 -20.83 14.51
N ASP A 38 -5.66 -20.93 14.30
CA ASP A 38 -6.36 -20.34 13.15
C ASP A 38 -6.12 -18.82 13.04
N TRP A 39 -5.95 -18.14 14.19
CA TRP A 39 -5.62 -16.72 14.24
C TRP A 39 -4.24 -16.41 13.62
N GLY A 40 -3.21 -17.20 13.94
CA GLY A 40 -1.87 -17.05 13.38
C GLY A 40 -1.80 -17.37 11.89
N GLN A 41 -2.54 -18.39 11.44
CA GLN A 41 -2.62 -18.75 10.02
C GLN A 41 -3.43 -17.76 9.18
N ASN A 42 -4.49 -17.17 9.74
CA ASN A 42 -5.30 -16.16 9.05
C ASN A 42 -4.49 -14.89 8.76
N LEU A 43 -3.59 -14.47 9.65
CA LEU A 43 -2.66 -13.37 9.37
C LEU A 43 -1.80 -13.66 8.12
N ILE A 44 -1.25 -14.86 7.99
CA ILE A 44 -0.43 -15.25 6.82
C ILE A 44 -1.29 -15.34 5.54
N LYS A 45 -2.52 -15.86 5.64
CA LYS A 45 -3.44 -16.00 4.49
C LYS A 45 -3.86 -14.65 3.93
N VAL A 46 -4.12 -13.64 4.78
CA VAL A 46 -4.49 -12.29 4.31
C VAL A 46 -3.35 -11.66 3.49
N TYR A 47 -2.09 -11.87 3.89
CA TYR A 47 -0.93 -11.45 3.07
C TYR A 47 -0.85 -12.18 1.72
N LYS A 48 -1.17 -13.47 1.67
CA LYS A 48 -1.17 -14.26 0.41
C LYS A 48 -2.31 -13.87 -0.54
N LEU A 49 -3.45 -13.40 -0.03
CA LEU A 49 -4.61 -13.00 -0.83
C LEU A 49 -4.43 -11.62 -1.49
N ASN A 50 -3.79 -10.65 -0.81
CA ASN A 50 -3.45 -9.36 -1.45
C ASN A 50 -2.42 -9.50 -2.57
N ALA A 51 -1.60 -10.56 -2.57
CA ALA A 51 -0.61 -10.82 -3.61
C ALA A 51 -1.17 -11.55 -4.86
N PHE A 52 -2.39 -12.10 -4.81
CA PHE A 52 -2.92 -12.94 -5.89
C PHE A 52 -4.29 -12.52 -6.44
N LYS A 53 -4.84 -11.36 -6.04
CA LYS A 53 -5.99 -10.77 -6.75
C LYS A 53 -5.51 -9.92 -7.93
N LYS A 54 -4.78 -10.57 -8.84
CA LYS A 54 -4.74 -10.14 -10.24
C LYS A 54 -5.97 -10.82 -10.86
N GLU A 55 -6.97 -10.04 -11.24
CA GLU A 55 -8.19 -10.50 -11.88
C GLU A 55 -7.90 -11.63 -12.89
N GLU A 56 -8.39 -12.83 -12.58
CA GLU A 56 -8.63 -13.82 -13.62
C GLU A 56 -9.67 -13.18 -14.55
N PRO A 57 -9.38 -13.01 -15.86
CA PRO A 57 -10.38 -12.48 -16.77
C PRO A 57 -11.61 -13.38 -16.73
N PRO A 58 -12.83 -12.81 -16.87
CA PRO A 58 -14.03 -13.62 -16.90
C PRO A 58 -13.90 -14.70 -17.98
N PRO A 59 -14.39 -15.92 -17.73
CA PRO A 59 -14.32 -16.98 -18.72
C PRO A 59 -14.94 -16.48 -20.03
N PRO A 60 -14.32 -16.77 -21.18
CA PRO A 60 -14.88 -16.38 -22.47
C PRO A 60 -16.32 -16.90 -22.54
N PRO A 61 -17.28 -16.09 -23.01
CA PRO A 61 -18.66 -16.52 -23.11
C PRO A 61 -18.72 -17.83 -23.92
N GLU A 62 -19.39 -18.84 -23.36
CA GLU A 62 -19.66 -20.07 -24.07
C GLU A 62 -20.34 -19.70 -25.40
N LYS A 63 -19.76 -20.19 -26.50
CA LYS A 63 -20.33 -20.00 -27.83
C LYS A 63 -21.73 -20.59 -27.80
N GLU A 64 -22.73 -19.74 -27.97
CA GLU A 64 -24.08 -20.19 -28.30
C GLU A 64 -23.98 -21.14 -29.50
N PRO A 65 -24.68 -22.29 -29.50
CA PRO A 65 -24.67 -23.19 -30.62
C PRO A 65 -25.15 -22.43 -31.86
N GLU A 66 -24.37 -22.49 -32.94
CA GLU A 66 -24.75 -21.91 -34.23
C GLU A 66 -26.15 -22.43 -34.59
N PRO A 67 -27.12 -21.53 -34.86
CA PRO A 67 -28.42 -21.95 -35.32
C PRO A 67 -28.25 -22.68 -36.66
N GLU A 68 -28.88 -23.84 -36.80
CA GLU A 68 -28.97 -24.56 -38.06
C GLU A 68 -29.47 -23.59 -39.16
N PRO A 69 -28.87 -23.61 -40.36
CA PRO A 69 -29.21 -22.66 -41.41
C PRO A 69 -30.66 -22.87 -41.84
N GLU A 70 -31.52 -21.88 -41.57
CA GLU A 70 -32.82 -21.76 -42.22
C GLU A 70 -32.63 -21.67 -43.75
N PRO A 71 -33.51 -22.31 -44.55
CA PRO A 71 -33.38 -22.34 -46.00
C PRO A 71 -33.50 -20.92 -46.57
N GLU A 72 -32.52 -20.52 -47.40
CA GLU A 72 -32.44 -19.19 -48.00
C GLU A 72 -33.72 -18.82 -48.78
N PRO A 73 -34.43 -17.74 -48.40
CA PRO A 73 -35.45 -17.16 -49.27
C PRO A 73 -34.80 -16.36 -50.41
N PRO A 74 -35.43 -16.32 -51.59
CA PRO A 74 -34.82 -15.82 -52.82
C PRO A 74 -34.51 -14.32 -52.75
N LYS A 75 -33.31 -13.97 -53.20
CA LYS A 75 -32.74 -12.62 -53.24
C LYS A 75 -33.57 -11.66 -54.11
N PRO A 76 -34.06 -10.53 -53.55
CA PRO A 76 -34.55 -9.40 -54.35
C PRO A 76 -33.49 -8.29 -54.49
N GLU A 77 -33.58 -7.57 -55.60
CA GLU A 77 -32.63 -6.66 -56.25
C GLU A 77 -32.15 -5.43 -55.44
N PRO A 78 -30.99 -4.85 -55.81
CA PRO A 78 -30.38 -3.75 -55.06
C PRO A 78 -31.10 -2.41 -55.31
N LYS A 79 -31.42 -1.69 -54.24
CA LYS A 79 -31.73 -0.25 -54.30
C LYS A 79 -30.50 0.59 -53.90
N PRO A 80 -30.03 1.52 -54.76
CA PRO A 80 -28.95 2.45 -54.43
C PRO A 80 -29.32 3.58 -53.45
N GLN A 81 -28.25 4.13 -52.84
CA GLN A 81 -28.12 5.38 -52.05
C GLN A 81 -28.47 5.25 -50.55
N GLU A 82 -27.68 5.79 -49.61
CA GLU A 82 -26.83 6.99 -49.64
C GLU A 82 -25.66 6.85 -48.63
N ALA A 83 -24.53 7.52 -48.88
CA ALA A 83 -23.35 7.46 -48.01
C ALA A 83 -23.57 8.26 -46.71
N PRO A 84 -23.21 7.73 -45.52
CA PRO A 84 -23.21 8.53 -44.30
C PRO A 84 -22.09 9.60 -44.33
N PRO A 85 -22.31 10.80 -43.78
CA PRO A 85 -21.29 11.84 -43.69
C PRO A 85 -20.13 11.37 -42.80
N PRO A 86 -18.90 11.88 -43.01
CA PRO A 86 -17.74 11.47 -42.24
C PRO A 86 -17.87 11.89 -40.76
N PRO A 87 -17.40 11.07 -39.81
CA PRO A 87 -17.34 11.46 -38.40
C PRO A 87 -16.31 12.58 -38.19
N PRO A 88 -16.48 13.42 -37.14
CA PRO A 88 -15.53 14.47 -36.79
C PRO A 88 -14.16 13.88 -36.39
N PRO A 89 -13.06 14.66 -36.55
CA PRO A 89 -11.71 14.16 -36.29
C PRO A 89 -11.54 13.77 -34.83
N THR A 90 -11.14 12.52 -34.61
CA THR A 90 -10.61 12.00 -33.35
C THR A 90 -9.45 12.87 -32.88
N ALA A 91 -9.60 13.45 -31.69
CA ALA A 91 -8.45 13.94 -30.92
C ALA A 91 -7.54 12.75 -30.61
N GLU A 92 -6.30 12.79 -31.08
CA GLU A 92 -5.27 11.82 -30.72
C GLU A 92 -5.09 11.82 -29.19
N ALA A 93 -5.38 10.68 -28.56
CA ALA A 93 -4.93 10.42 -27.20
C ALA A 93 -3.39 10.33 -27.20
N PRO A 94 -2.69 10.91 -26.21
CA PRO A 94 -1.24 10.80 -26.12
C PRO A 94 -0.83 9.32 -25.97
N PRO A 95 0.30 8.90 -26.56
CA PRO A 95 0.73 7.52 -26.54
C PRO A 95 1.06 7.07 -25.10
N PRO A 96 0.87 5.77 -24.77
CA PRO A 96 1.29 5.23 -23.49
C PRO A 96 2.81 5.34 -23.33
N PRO A 97 3.32 5.66 -22.12
CA PRO A 97 4.75 5.75 -21.88
C PRO A 97 5.42 4.39 -22.12
N LYS A 98 6.50 4.41 -22.90
CA LYS A 98 7.37 3.26 -23.13
C LYS A 98 8.02 2.84 -21.81
N ALA A 99 7.99 1.53 -21.55
CA ALA A 99 8.70 0.91 -20.44
C ALA A 99 10.20 1.25 -20.55
N VAL A 100 10.71 1.98 -19.56
CA VAL A 100 12.14 2.11 -19.30
C VAL A 100 12.56 0.97 -18.38
N ASP A 101 13.57 0.23 -18.82
CA ASP A 101 14.30 -0.78 -18.08
C ASP A 101 14.57 -0.32 -16.64
N ALA A 102 14.07 -1.10 -15.68
CA ALA A 102 14.29 -0.87 -14.26
C ALA A 102 15.71 -1.27 -13.86
N PRO A 103 16.47 -0.41 -13.16
CA PRO A 103 17.64 -0.87 -12.42
C PRO A 103 17.20 -1.79 -11.29
N THR A 104 17.89 -2.94 -11.22
CA THR A 104 17.79 -4.00 -10.23
C THR A 104 17.79 -3.49 -8.77
N GLY A 105 16.77 -3.90 -8.01
CA GLY A 105 16.80 -3.99 -6.55
C GLY A 105 15.64 -3.26 -5.86
N PRO A 106 14.86 -3.92 -4.98
CA PRO A 106 13.89 -3.20 -4.16
C PRO A 106 14.62 -2.21 -3.23
N PRO A 107 14.15 -0.96 -3.10
CA PRO A 107 14.61 -0.09 -2.03
C PRO A 107 14.36 -0.83 -0.71
N GLN A 108 15.40 -0.96 0.11
CA GLN A 108 15.27 -1.57 1.43
C GLN A 108 14.39 -0.67 2.28
N LEU A 109 13.11 -1.01 2.34
CA LEU A 109 12.15 -0.42 3.27
C LEU A 109 12.58 -0.81 4.68
N ASP A 110 12.90 0.19 5.49
CA ASP A 110 13.12 0.02 6.92
C ASP A 110 11.94 -0.76 7.52
N ALA A 111 12.25 -1.87 8.17
CA ALA A 111 11.32 -2.97 8.48
C ALA A 111 10.19 -2.63 9.49
N ASN A 112 9.90 -1.36 9.78
CA ASN A 112 8.78 -0.95 10.62
C ASN A 112 8.24 0.43 10.21
N PRO A 113 7.32 0.53 9.24
CA PRO A 113 6.63 1.79 8.91
C PRO A 113 5.75 2.35 10.05
N PHE A 114 5.60 1.59 11.15
CA PHE A 114 4.82 1.95 12.33
C PHE A 114 5.65 2.43 13.52
N ALA A 115 6.99 2.43 13.45
CA ALA A 115 7.84 2.86 14.56
C ALA A 115 7.85 4.39 14.69
N ILE A 116 6.83 4.94 15.37
CA ILE A 116 6.86 6.32 15.88
C ILE A 116 7.96 6.38 16.94
N GLY A 117 9.15 6.87 16.56
CA GLY A 117 10.08 7.41 17.54
C GLY A 117 11.58 7.17 17.36
N LYS A 118 12.07 6.36 16.41
CA LYS A 118 13.53 6.09 16.33
C LYS A 118 14.20 6.10 14.96
N SER A 119 13.46 6.36 13.89
CA SER A 119 14.03 6.53 12.54
C SER A 119 13.24 7.58 11.78
N ARG A 120 13.35 8.85 12.20
CA ARG A 120 13.09 9.95 11.27
C ARG A 120 14.14 9.80 10.17
N GLY A 121 13.75 9.21 9.05
CA GLY A 121 14.64 8.98 7.92
C GLY A 121 15.30 10.30 7.48
N LYS A 122 16.35 10.19 6.65
CA LYS A 122 17.14 11.33 6.10
C LYS A 122 16.27 12.49 5.57
N PHE A 123 15.00 12.22 5.24
CA PHE A 123 14.07 13.17 4.66
C PHE A 123 12.80 13.46 5.49
N ALA A 124 12.81 13.20 6.80
CA ALA A 124 11.64 13.43 7.66
C ALA A 124 11.09 14.87 7.57
N GLY A 125 11.95 15.88 7.38
CA GLY A 125 11.49 17.26 7.20
C GLY A 125 10.68 17.47 5.93
N TYR A 126 10.96 16.72 4.86
CA TYR A 126 10.19 16.78 3.63
C TYR A 126 8.83 16.08 3.78
N THR A 127 8.79 14.94 4.45
CA THR A 127 7.51 14.27 4.76
C THR A 127 6.62 15.14 5.63
N ASP A 128 7.18 15.88 6.59
CA ASP A 128 6.42 16.82 7.43
C ASP A 128 5.79 17.95 6.60
N ILE A 129 6.50 18.47 5.59
CA ILE A 129 5.98 19.47 4.64
C ILE A 129 4.84 18.89 3.80
N LEU A 130 4.99 17.66 3.30
CA LEU A 130 3.93 16.99 2.54
C LEU A 130 2.69 16.75 3.42
N THR A 131 2.86 16.27 4.65
CA THR A 131 1.76 16.09 5.60
C THR A 131 1.01 17.40 5.83
N ALA A 132 1.72 18.51 6.04
CA ALA A 132 1.11 19.82 6.21
C ALA A 132 0.35 20.28 4.95
N THR A 133 0.89 20.00 3.77
CA THR A 133 0.25 20.34 2.49
C THR A 133 -1.02 19.51 2.27
N ILE A 134 -1.00 18.21 2.58
CA ILE A 134 -2.18 17.35 2.56
C ILE A 134 -3.23 17.87 3.53
N GLN A 135 -2.82 18.23 4.74
CA GLN A 135 -3.72 18.73 5.78
C GLN A 135 -4.39 20.05 5.40
N GLU A 136 -3.70 20.94 4.68
CA GLU A 136 -4.28 22.18 4.16
C GLU A 136 -5.42 21.92 3.15
N LYS A 137 -5.32 20.85 2.36
CA LYS A 137 -6.34 20.48 1.36
C LYS A 137 -7.39 19.50 1.89
N TYR A 138 -7.13 18.92 3.05
CA TYR A 138 -8.00 17.94 3.67
C TYR A 138 -9.28 18.59 4.19
N GLN A 139 -10.41 17.95 3.89
CA GLN A 139 -11.72 18.30 4.44
C GLN A 139 -12.19 17.14 5.30
N GLN A 140 -12.33 17.42 6.60
CA GLN A 140 -12.78 16.41 7.55
C GLN A 140 -14.25 16.06 7.29
N PRO A 141 -14.58 14.77 7.09
CA PRO A 141 -15.96 14.32 7.04
C PRO A 141 -16.67 14.64 8.36
N PRO A 142 -17.91 15.17 8.34
CA PRO A 142 -18.64 15.54 9.55
C PRO A 142 -19.04 14.34 10.43
N THR A 143 -19.01 13.13 9.87
CA THR A 143 -19.33 11.87 10.56
C THR A 143 -18.08 11.05 10.89
N LEU A 144 -16.90 11.66 10.79
CA LEU A 144 -15.65 11.01 11.15
C LEU A 144 -15.61 10.83 12.68
N SER A 145 -15.39 9.61 13.15
CA SER A 145 -15.22 9.33 14.58
C SER A 145 -13.98 10.04 15.11
N ASP A 146 -14.08 10.67 16.30
CA ASP A 146 -12.94 11.31 16.96
C ASP A 146 -11.93 10.28 17.52
N ASP A 147 -12.31 9.01 17.63
CA ASP A 147 -11.49 7.91 18.16
C ASP A 147 -10.70 7.19 17.04
N LEU A 148 -10.06 7.96 16.17
CA LEU A 148 -9.21 7.42 15.10
C LEU A 148 -7.76 7.31 15.56
N GLU A 149 -7.40 6.15 16.11
CA GLU A 149 -6.02 5.82 16.47
C GLU A 149 -5.15 5.40 15.26
N TYR A 150 -5.72 5.39 14.05
CA TYR A 150 -5.09 4.82 12.87
C TYR A 150 -4.79 5.88 11.79
N ALA A 151 -3.52 5.97 11.41
CA ALA A 151 -3.07 6.78 10.28
C ALA A 151 -3.20 6.02 8.97
N VAL A 152 -3.49 6.74 7.88
CA VAL A 152 -3.28 6.21 6.53
C VAL A 152 -1.82 6.40 6.13
N MET A 153 -1.31 5.43 5.37
CA MET A 153 -0.02 5.57 4.69
C MET A 153 -0.28 5.84 3.22
N CYS A 154 0.13 7.01 2.76
CA CYS A 154 -0.03 7.45 1.39
C CYS A 154 1.32 7.39 0.69
N GLU A 155 1.33 6.91 -0.54
CA GLU A 155 2.49 7.01 -1.41
C GLU A 155 2.19 8.03 -2.50
N LEU A 156 3.16 8.91 -2.75
CA LEU A 156 3.15 9.87 -3.84
C LEU A 156 4.36 9.64 -4.75
N VAL A 157 4.12 9.64 -6.06
CA VAL A 157 5.16 9.65 -7.09
C VAL A 157 5.27 11.08 -7.58
N LEU A 158 6.47 11.66 -7.52
CA LEU A 158 6.70 13.07 -7.82
C LEU A 158 7.69 13.25 -8.97
N ASP A 159 7.58 14.35 -9.72
CA ASP A 159 8.65 14.76 -10.63
C ASP A 159 9.73 15.58 -9.91
N GLU A 160 10.77 16.02 -10.65
CA GLU A 160 11.86 16.83 -10.10
C GLU A 160 11.39 18.18 -9.56
N GLN A 161 10.28 18.68 -10.08
CA GLN A 161 9.67 19.95 -9.72
C GLN A 161 8.68 19.79 -8.55
N GLY A 162 8.32 18.55 -8.17
CA GLY A 162 7.32 18.26 -7.15
C GLY A 162 5.89 18.15 -7.68
N ARG A 163 5.69 17.95 -8.98
CA ARG A 163 4.36 17.65 -9.54
C ARG A 163 3.97 16.25 -9.12
N VAL A 164 2.71 16.06 -8.73
CA VAL A 164 2.20 14.73 -8.39
C VAL A 164 1.88 13.97 -9.67
N LEU A 165 2.64 12.92 -9.92
CA LEU A 165 2.44 12.02 -11.07
C LEU A 165 1.43 10.92 -10.74
N GLN A 166 1.47 10.41 -9.50
CA GLN A 166 0.58 9.36 -9.02
C GLN A 166 0.45 9.43 -7.50
N TYR A 167 -0.69 8.98 -6.98
CA TYR A 167 -0.92 8.77 -5.56
C TYR A 167 -1.66 7.45 -5.31
N ARG A 168 -1.39 6.80 -4.18
CA ARG A 168 -2.15 5.63 -3.71
C ARG A 168 -2.09 5.48 -2.19
N LEU A 169 -3.06 4.78 -1.61
CA LEU A 169 -2.95 4.31 -0.23
C LEU A 169 -2.17 3.00 -0.20
N LEU A 170 -1.12 2.96 0.62
CA LEU A 170 -0.39 1.75 0.95
C LEU A 170 -1.08 0.96 2.05
N ASN A 171 -1.73 1.67 2.98
CA ASN A 171 -2.48 1.07 4.06
C ASN A 171 -3.75 1.87 4.34
N SER A 172 -4.84 1.14 4.60
CA SER A 172 -6.11 1.67 5.08
C SER A 172 -6.00 2.02 6.56
N SER A 173 -6.71 3.05 6.98
CA SER A 173 -6.88 3.38 8.40
C SER A 173 -7.86 2.45 9.12
N GLY A 174 -8.53 1.55 8.41
CA GLY A 174 -9.68 0.79 8.92
C GLY A 174 -11.00 1.56 8.88
N SER A 175 -10.98 2.84 8.48
CA SER A 175 -12.19 3.66 8.25
C SER A 175 -12.31 4.03 6.77
N MET A 176 -13.35 3.52 6.11
CA MET A 176 -13.62 3.86 4.71
C MET A 176 -13.85 5.36 4.49
N LEU A 177 -14.50 6.04 5.45
CA LEU A 177 -14.75 7.47 5.36
C LEU A 177 -13.45 8.28 5.41
N PHE A 178 -12.51 7.87 6.28
CA PHE A 178 -11.23 8.55 6.41
C PHE A 178 -10.32 8.27 5.20
N ASP A 179 -10.29 7.03 4.72
CA ASP A 179 -9.52 6.67 3.53
C ASP A 179 -10.02 7.44 2.29
N GLN A 180 -11.33 7.59 2.14
CA GLN A 180 -11.93 8.33 1.03
C GLN A 180 -11.63 9.83 1.12
N SER A 181 -11.73 10.43 2.30
CA SER A 181 -11.38 11.85 2.47
C SER A 181 -9.89 12.12 2.30
N ALA A 182 -9.04 11.17 2.68
CA ALA A 182 -7.60 11.24 2.40
C ALA A 182 -7.31 11.16 0.89
N LEU A 183 -7.97 10.26 0.15
CA LEU A 183 -7.87 10.21 -1.31
C LEU A 183 -8.32 11.50 -1.98
N ASP A 184 -9.45 12.06 -1.53
CA ASP A 184 -9.96 13.33 -2.04
C ASP A 184 -8.95 14.46 -1.81
N ALA A 185 -8.33 14.52 -0.62
CA ALA A 185 -7.28 15.49 -0.33
C ALA A 185 -6.04 15.31 -1.23
N LEU A 186 -5.60 14.07 -1.46
CA LEU A 186 -4.49 13.76 -2.36
C LEU A 186 -4.80 14.15 -3.81
N SER A 187 -6.05 13.96 -4.26
CA SER A 187 -6.46 14.32 -5.62
C SER A 187 -6.37 15.83 -5.92
N LYS A 188 -6.48 16.67 -4.88
CA LYS A 188 -6.34 18.13 -4.96
C LYS A 188 -4.88 18.58 -5.01
N LEU A 189 -3.94 17.68 -4.73
CA LEU A 189 -2.50 17.96 -4.79
C LEU A 189 -2.01 17.77 -6.22
N VAL A 190 -2.00 18.86 -6.98
CA VAL A 190 -1.40 18.87 -8.33
C VAL A 190 0.10 19.08 -8.25
N GLN A 191 0.53 19.96 -7.35
CA GLN A 191 1.92 20.40 -7.21
C GLN A 191 2.25 20.58 -5.73
N VAL A 192 3.37 20.01 -5.32
CA VAL A 192 3.96 20.16 -3.99
C VAL A 192 5.36 20.74 -4.10
N ARG A 193 6.01 20.96 -2.95
CA ARG A 193 7.42 21.39 -2.91
C ARG A 193 8.29 20.35 -3.63
N PRO A 194 9.29 20.75 -4.43
CA PRO A 194 10.22 19.81 -5.04
C PRO A 194 10.90 18.89 -4.02
N PRO A 195 11.11 17.60 -4.34
CA PRO A 195 11.84 16.69 -3.47
C PRO A 195 13.30 17.15 -3.29
N PRO A 196 13.88 17.02 -2.08
CA PRO A 196 15.27 17.39 -1.83
C PRO A 196 16.24 16.50 -2.62
N GLU A 197 17.43 17.00 -2.90
CA GLU A 197 18.46 16.25 -3.63
C GLU A 197 18.81 14.92 -2.94
N GLY A 198 18.88 13.85 -3.73
CA GLY A 198 19.18 12.51 -3.27
C GLY A 198 17.99 11.74 -2.65
N MET A 199 16.76 12.27 -2.71
CA MET A 199 15.54 11.50 -2.47
C MET A 199 15.14 10.75 -3.74
N ASP A 200 14.72 9.49 -3.59
CA ASP A 200 14.15 8.70 -4.68
C ASP A 200 12.86 9.38 -5.16
N ARG A 201 12.94 10.03 -6.33
CA ARG A 201 11.86 10.87 -6.88
C ARG A 201 10.63 10.05 -7.25
N ASN A 202 10.81 8.74 -7.40
CA ASN A 202 9.80 7.81 -7.88
C ASN A 202 8.82 7.33 -6.79
N SER A 203 9.08 7.56 -5.50
CA SER A 203 8.16 7.14 -4.42
C SER A 203 8.47 7.83 -3.09
N VAL A 204 7.50 8.57 -2.56
CA VAL A 204 7.55 9.18 -1.23
C VAL A 204 6.39 8.68 -0.40
N ILE A 205 6.70 8.13 0.77
CA ILE A 205 5.69 7.62 1.71
C ILE A 205 5.44 8.66 2.80
N VAL A 206 4.16 9.02 2.96
CA VAL A 206 3.70 9.99 3.94
C VAL A 206 2.68 9.34 4.87
N LYS A 207 2.89 9.50 6.17
CA LYS A 207 1.93 9.05 7.19
C LYS A 207 1.01 10.22 7.52
N PHE A 208 -0.29 10.05 7.28
CA PHE A 208 -1.29 11.09 7.46
C PHE A 208 -2.30 10.69 8.55
N PHE A 209 -2.53 11.61 9.48
CA PHE A 209 -3.48 11.48 10.58
C PHE A 209 -4.61 12.49 10.36
N PRO A 210 -5.84 12.17 10.79
CA PRO A 210 -6.90 13.17 10.78
C PRO A 210 -6.51 14.34 11.71
N PRO A 211 -6.90 15.58 11.37
CA PRO A 211 -6.79 16.68 12.30
C PRO A 211 -7.60 16.39 13.57
N ALA A 212 -7.04 16.80 14.72
CA ALA A 212 -7.73 16.79 16.01
C ALA A 212 -8.63 18.00 16.18
#